data_AF-A0A8X6H2B0-F1
#
_entry.id   AF-A0A8X6H2B0-F1
#
_cell.length_a   1.000
_cell.length_b   1.000
_cell.length_c   1.000
_cell.angle_alpha   90.00
_cell.angle_beta   90.00
_cell.angle_gamma   90.00
#
_symmetry.space_group_name_H-M   'P 1'
#
loop_
_entity.id
_entity.type
_entity.pdbx_description
1 polymer ?
#
loop_
_entity_poly.entity_id
_entity_poly.type
_entity_poly.pdbx_seq_one_letter_code
_entity_poly.pdbx_strand_id
1 'polypeptide(L)'
;MTNEDFMGRIIGKRLCFYPKTPPPKAYHTIRNYTDEEKLEAYPYQLSEEKELKAVIRGMPSGIPPQEIIEAILNLGITVNDCQAMTNRTI
;
A
#
# COMPACT_ATOMS: atom_id res chain seq x y z
N MET A 1 16.87 -2.77 7.43
CA MET A 1 16.43 -1.49 6.86
C MET A 1 17.68 -0.65 6.65
N THR A 2 18.21 -0.66 5.44
CA THR A 2 19.37 0.12 5.05
C THR A 2 18.93 1.57 4.79
N ASN A 3 19.70 2.56 5.23
CA ASN A 3 19.38 4.00 5.17
C ASN A 3 19.27 4.58 3.73
N GLU A 4 19.17 3.75 2.70
CA GLU A 4 19.22 4.15 1.29
C GLU A 4 17.83 4.33 0.64
N ASP A 5 16.76 3.93 1.33
CA ASP A 5 15.39 3.93 0.80
C ASP A 5 14.64 5.28 0.88
N PHE A 6 15.22 6.29 1.53
CA PHE A 6 14.56 7.57 1.77
C PHE A 6 15.44 8.75 1.37
N MET A 7 14.88 9.69 0.60
CA MET A 7 15.47 11.00 0.33
C MET A 7 14.82 12.04 1.25
N GLY A 8 15.57 12.58 2.21
CA GLY A 8 15.11 13.65 3.10
C GLY A 8 15.66 15.02 2.72
N ARG A 9 14.85 16.08 2.88
CA ARG A 9 15.30 17.48 2.82
C ARG A 9 14.58 18.31 3.88
N ILE A 10 15.32 19.17 4.56
CA ILE A 10 14.74 20.20 5.43
C ILE A 10 14.40 21.42 4.57
N ILE A 11 13.14 21.86 4.62
CA ILE A 11 12.64 23.06 3.95
C ILE A 11 12.11 24.01 5.03
N GLY A 12 12.88 25.03 5.38
CA GLY A 12 12.56 25.95 6.48
C GLY A 12 12.52 25.20 7.82
N LYS A 13 11.36 25.18 8.48
CA LYS A 13 11.11 24.44 9.73
C LYS A 13 10.48 23.06 9.52
N ARG A 14 10.36 22.59 8.27
CA ARG A 14 9.68 21.34 7.91
C ARG A 14 10.69 20.31 7.44
N LEU A 15 10.56 19.07 7.92
CA LEU A 15 11.27 17.92 7.37
C LEU A 15 10.39 17.29 6.29
N CYS A 16 10.89 17.25 5.07
CA CYS A 16 10.27 16.54 3.95
C CYS A 16 11.08 15.27 3.68
N PHE A 17 10.43 14.12 3.57
CA PHE A 17 11.07 12.87 3.18
C PHE A 17 10.27 12.20 2.06
N TYR A 18 11.00 11.62 1.12
CA TYR A 18 10.49 11.00 -0.10
C TYR A 18 11.02 9.57 -0.14
N PRO A 19 10.17 8.54 0.02
CA PRO A 19 10.61 7.17 -0.20
C PRO A 19 10.99 7.00 -1.68
N LYS A 20 12.15 6.40 -1.96
CA LYS A 20 12.62 6.17 -3.34
C LYS A 20 11.97 4.94 -3.99
N THR A 21 11.52 4.01 -3.18
CA THR A 21 10.76 2.84 -3.61
C THR A 21 9.28 3.07 -3.27
N PRO A 22 8.33 2.54 -4.06
CA PRO A 22 6.95 2.54 -3.66
C PRO A 22 6.75 1.31 -2.76
N PRO A 23 6.58 1.50 -1.44
CA PRO A 23 5.76 0.55 -0.75
C PRO A 23 4.60 1.33 -0.13
N PRO A 24 3.35 0.99 -0.50
CA PRO A 24 2.15 1.32 0.27
C PRO A 24 2.35 1.18 1.78
N LYS A 25 3.23 0.25 2.19
CA LYS A 25 3.68 0.05 3.57
C LYS A 25 4.45 1.23 4.18
N ALA A 26 5.30 1.94 3.44
CA ALA A 26 6.06 3.08 3.98
C ALA A 26 5.12 4.20 4.43
N TYR A 27 4.09 4.51 3.64
CA TYR A 27 3.08 5.50 4.02
C TYR A 27 2.39 5.12 5.33
N HIS A 28 1.93 3.87 5.45
CA HIS A 28 1.29 3.39 6.67
C HIS A 28 2.23 3.44 7.87
N THR A 29 3.47 3.01 7.71
CA THR A 29 4.48 3.06 8.77
C THR A 29 4.77 4.50 9.20
N ILE A 30 4.95 5.42 8.26
CA ILE A 30 5.18 6.84 8.54
C ILE A 30 3.99 7.43 9.29
N ARG A 31 2.76 7.17 8.81
CA ARG A 31 1.55 7.68 9.43
C ARG A 31 1.38 7.15 10.85
N ASN A 32 1.56 5.86 11.05
CA ASN A 32 1.48 5.24 12.38
C ASN A 32 2.52 5.86 13.33
N TYR A 33 3.77 6.01 12.88
CA TYR A 33 4.82 6.65 13.66
C TYR A 33 4.49 8.10 14.01
N THR A 34 3.98 8.88 13.05
CA THR A 34 3.61 10.28 13.31
C THR A 34 2.41 10.40 14.23
N ASP A 35 1.46 9.47 14.16
CA ASP A 35 0.30 9.41 15.06
C ASP A 35 0.74 9.00 16.48
N GLU A 36 1.63 8.00 16.61
CA GLU A 36 2.22 7.55 17.89
C GLU A 36 3.02 8.66 18.59
N GLU A 37 3.86 9.36 17.84
CA GLU A 37 4.72 10.44 18.34
C GLU A 37 4.00 11.80 18.41
N LYS A 38 2.72 11.87 18.03
CA LYS A 38 1.89 13.10 17.97
C LYS A 38 2.53 14.23 17.16
N LEU A 39 3.19 13.88 16.07
CA LEU A 39 3.84 14.81 15.17
C LEU A 39 2.84 15.35 14.15
N GLU A 40 2.86 16.66 13.91
CA GLU A 40 2.11 17.27 12.81
C GLU A 40 2.76 16.91 11.47
N ALA A 41 2.32 15.81 10.88
CA ALA A 41 2.78 15.34 9.58
C ALA A 41 1.62 15.24 8.57
N TYR A 42 1.91 15.58 7.32
CA TYR A 42 0.97 15.45 6.19
C TYR A 42 1.54 14.47 5.18
N PRO A 43 1.55 13.15 5.48
CA PRO A 43 1.96 12.17 4.50
C PRO A 43 0.95 12.21 3.35
N TYR A 44 1.44 12.22 2.11
CA TYR A 44 0.61 12.08 0.91
C TYR A 44 1.20 11.00 0.00
N GLN A 45 0.34 10.26 -0.68
CA GLN A 45 0.69 9.27 -1.70
C GLN A 45 0.19 9.81 -3.03
N LEU A 46 1.04 9.82 -4.05
CA LEU A 46 0.64 10.30 -5.38
C LEU A 46 -0.42 9.36 -5.96
N SER A 47 -1.34 9.90 -6.76
CA SER A 47 -2.39 9.11 -7.39
C SER A 47 -1.82 8.00 -8.29
N GLU A 48 -0.65 8.24 -8.89
CA GLU A 48 0.10 7.29 -9.72
C GLU A 48 0.70 6.13 -8.90
N GLU A 49 0.88 6.32 -7.59
CA GLU A 49 1.42 5.33 -6.67
C GLU A 49 0.33 4.54 -5.93
N LYS A 50 -0.95 4.83 -6.18
CA LYS A 50 -2.06 4.10 -5.56
C LYS A 50 -2.13 2.69 -6.14
N GLU A 51 -2.09 1.70 -5.26
CA GLU A 51 -2.36 0.32 -5.66
C GLU A 51 -3.77 0.20 -6.23
N LEU A 52 -3.87 -0.44 -7.40
CA LEU A 52 -5.16 -0.76 -7.99
C LEU A 52 -5.84 -1.84 -7.14
N LYS A 53 -6.90 -1.46 -6.42
CA LYS A 53 -7.74 -2.39 -5.69
C LYS A 53 -8.96 -2.78 -6.52
N ALA A 54 -9.00 -4.02 -6.99
CA ALA A 54 -10.17 -4.60 -7.65
C ALA A 54 -10.97 -5.48 -6.67
N VAL A 55 -12.31 -5.39 -6.73
CA VAL A 55 -13.21 -6.25 -5.95
C VAL A 55 -14.03 -7.09 -6.92
N ILE A 56 -13.83 -8.41 -6.88
CA ILE A 56 -14.58 -9.36 -7.69
C ILE A 56 -15.79 -9.84 -6.87
N ARG A 57 -17.00 -9.62 -7.37
CA ARG A 57 -18.27 -10.05 -6.74
C ARG A 57 -18.92 -11.15 -7.57
N GLY A 58 -19.69 -12.03 -6.92
CA GLY A 58 -20.41 -13.13 -7.60
C GLY A 58 -19.53 -14.33 -7.99
N MET A 59 -18.34 -14.44 -7.40
CA MET A 59 -17.46 -15.58 -7.63
C MET A 59 -17.97 -16.82 -6.90
N PRO A 60 -17.90 -18.02 -7.52
CA PRO A 60 -18.22 -19.28 -6.84
C PRO A 60 -17.35 -19.45 -5.59
N SER A 61 -17.97 -19.84 -4.47
CA SER A 61 -17.31 -19.97 -3.16
C SER A 61 -16.25 -21.08 -3.05
N GLY A 62 -16.00 -21.80 -4.15
CA GLY A 62 -15.02 -22.88 -4.21
C GLY A 62 -13.73 -22.53 -4.93
N ILE A 63 -13.62 -21.34 -5.56
CA ILE A 63 -12.41 -20.96 -6.26
C ILE A 63 -11.38 -20.47 -5.24
N PRO A 64 -10.22 -21.14 -5.11
CA PRO A 64 -9.18 -20.69 -4.22
C PRO A 64 -8.55 -19.40 -4.75
N PRO A 65 -8.13 -18.46 -3.88
CA PRO A 65 -7.48 -17.21 -4.29
C PRO A 65 -6.27 -17.41 -5.21
N GLN A 66 -5.58 -18.55 -5.08
CA GLN A 66 -4.40 -18.89 -5.90
C GLN A 66 -4.73 -19.01 -7.39
N GLU A 67 -5.84 -19.65 -7.76
CA GLU A 67 -6.27 -19.75 -9.16
C GLU A 67 -6.58 -18.37 -9.76
N ILE A 68 -7.10 -17.45 -8.94
CA ILE A 68 -7.37 -16.06 -9.34
C ILE A 68 -6.06 -15.32 -9.59
N ILE A 69 -5.09 -15.48 -8.69
CA ILE A 69 -3.76 -14.88 -8.82
C ILE A 69 -3.10 -15.36 -10.11
N GLU A 70 -3.09 -16.67 -10.37
CA GLU A 70 -2.52 -17.25 -11.59
C GLU A 70 -3.20 -16.73 -12.85
N ALA A 71 -4.53 -16.63 -12.85
CA ALA A 71 -5.28 -16.07 -13.97
C ALA A 71 -4.91 -14.60 -14.25
N ILE A 72 -4.74 -13.79 -13.21
CA ILE A 72 -4.36 -12.36 -13.37
C ILE A 72 -2.89 -12.22 -13.80
N LEU A 73 -1.99 -13.06 -13.27
CA LEU A 73 -0.59 -13.09 -13.70
C LEU A 73 -0.46 -13.48 -15.17
N ASN A 74 -1.29 -14.42 -15.65
CA ASN A 74 -1.33 -14.82 -17.06
C ASN A 74 -1.82 -13.69 -18.00
N LEU A 75 -2.51 -12.67 -17.47
CA LEU A 75 -2.86 -11.45 -18.22
C LEU A 75 -1.72 -10.42 -18.25
N GLY A 76 -0.55 -10.74 -17.68
CA GLY A 76 0.59 -9.83 -17.57
C GLY A 76 0.43 -8.76 -16.49
N ILE A 77 -0.54 -8.92 -15.59
CA ILE A 77 -0.81 -7.97 -14.50
C ILE A 77 -0.16 -8.50 -13.22
N THR A 78 0.67 -7.69 -12.58
CA THR A 78 1.28 -8.02 -11.28
C THR A 78 0.27 -7.84 -10.15
N VAL A 79 0.02 -8.90 -9.39
CA VAL A 79 -0.85 -8.88 -8.20
C VAL A 79 0.00 -8.82 -6.94
N ASN A 80 -0.25 -7.83 -6.07
CA ASN A 80 0.46 -7.70 -4.79
C ASN A 80 -0.17 -8.54 -3.68
N ASP A 81 -1.51 -8.58 -3.63
CA ASP A 81 -2.26 -9.32 -2.62
C ASP A 81 -3.65 -9.72 -3.16
N CYS A 82 -4.16 -10.87 -2.70
CA CYS A 82 -5.50 -11.33 -3.02
C CYS A 82 -6.13 -11.94 -1.78
N GLN A 83 -7.18 -11.30 -1.27
CA GLN A 83 -7.88 -11.75 -0.08
C GLN A 83 -9.37 -11.95 -0.38
N ALA A 84 -9.91 -13.07 0.07
CA ALA A 84 -11.35 -13.27 0.11
C ALA A 84 -11.97 -12.24 1.06
N MET A 85 -12.90 -11.43 0.55
CA MET A 85 -13.63 -10.48 1.37
C MET A 85 -14.67 -11.23 2.21
N THR A 86 -14.38 -11.44 3.49
CA THR A 86 -15.40 -11.80 4.48
C THR A 86 -16.14 -10.54 4.91
N ASN A 87 -17.48 -10.62 4.97
CA ASN A 87 -18.26 -9.57 5.62
C ASN A 87 -17.73 -9.43 7.06
N ARG A 88 -17.21 -8.25 7.39
CA ARG A 88 -16.94 -7.91 8.78
C ARG A 88 -18.30 -7.79 9.46
N THR A 89 -18.65 -8.78 10.28
CA THR A 89 -19.74 -8.62 11.24
C THR A 89 -19.32 -7.49 12.18
N ILE A 90 -20.05 -6.38 12.12
CA ILE A 90 -19.92 -5.23 13.02
C ILE A 90 -20.66 -5.56 14.30
#